data_AF-A0A2B7Z1B6-F1
#
_entry.id   AF-A0A2B7Z1B6-F1
#
_cell.length_a   1.000
_cell.length_b   1.000
_cell.length_c   1.000
_cell.angle_alpha   90.00
_cell.angle_beta   90.00
_cell.angle_gamma   90.00
#
_symmetry.space_group_name_H-M   'P 1'
#
loop_
_entity.id
_entity.type
_entity.pdbx_description
1 polymer ?
#
loop_
_entity_poly.entity_id
_entity_poly.type
_entity_poly.pdbx_seq_one_letter_code
_entity_poly.pdbx_strand_id
1 'polypeptide(L)'
;MTSSMSAIDNSRRTIHTAACLIIGDEVLGGKTVDSNSPFFAKYCFSLGIQLKRVEVIADDEDEIIEAVKRMSERYDFVVTSGGIGPTHDDITYQSIAKAFNLPLTLHEVALSRMRKLSKPQQAQKGFDWDKPSPALTARMRMVQLPRDSSLPLEEQALFVSDELWVPISVVNGNVYILPGVPLLFEKLLNNLKPRLLPRLSDQEGKGSHRILFSTPLYESTVAPYLTDLAQRVEPRGIKVGSYPRWGKKRNTVTLVGTDVEFMESLVAEVEKNVEGRRVTREDEDDPDEQDEEK
;
A
#
# COMPACT_ATOMS: atom_id res chain seq x y z
N MET A 1 -22.48 0.86 20.72
CA MET A 1 -22.41 -0.35 19.89
C MET A 1 -22.41 0.09 18.45
N THR A 2 -21.23 0.28 17.85
CA THR A 2 -21.09 0.50 16.41
C THR A 2 -21.44 -0.81 15.72
N SER A 3 -22.48 -0.80 14.87
CA SER A 3 -22.80 -1.95 14.02
C SER A 3 -21.58 -2.24 13.15
N SER A 4 -20.94 -3.39 13.31
CA SER A 4 -19.87 -3.81 12.40
C SER A 4 -20.45 -3.90 10.99
N MET A 5 -19.86 -3.16 10.04
CA MET A 5 -20.26 -3.21 8.63
C MET A 5 -20.10 -4.61 8.06
N SER A 6 -21.00 -5.02 7.18
CA SER A 6 -20.89 -6.32 6.53
C SER A 6 -19.76 -6.32 5.48
N ALA A 7 -19.26 -7.50 5.12
CA ALA A 7 -18.25 -7.62 4.08
C ALA A 7 -18.73 -7.09 2.71
N ILE A 8 -20.03 -7.15 2.43
CA ILE A 8 -20.66 -6.59 1.22
C ILE A 8 -20.62 -5.05 1.26
N ASP A 9 -20.90 -4.44 2.41
CA ASP A 9 -20.84 -2.98 2.55
C ASP A 9 -19.40 -2.50 2.35
N ASN A 10 -18.45 -3.22 2.94
CA ASN A 10 -17.02 -2.96 2.79
C ASN A 10 -16.51 -3.13 1.35
N SER A 11 -17.07 -4.06 0.56
CA SER A 11 -16.65 -4.27 -0.83
C SER A 11 -17.21 -3.21 -1.79
N ARG A 12 -18.27 -2.50 -1.40
CA ARG A 12 -18.95 -1.49 -2.23
C ARG A 12 -18.65 -0.05 -1.84
N ARG A 13 -18.13 0.19 -0.63
CA ARG A 13 -17.81 1.56 -0.19
C ARG A 13 -16.73 2.21 -1.03
N THR A 14 -16.84 3.53 -1.12
CA THR A 14 -15.80 4.43 -1.65
C THR A 14 -14.55 4.33 -0.78
N ILE A 15 -13.39 4.27 -1.42
CA ILE A 15 -12.09 4.17 -0.76
C ILE A 15 -11.53 5.58 -0.60
N HIS A 16 -11.41 6.04 0.65
CA HIS A 16 -10.75 7.31 0.98
C HIS A 16 -9.43 7.09 1.70
N THR A 17 -9.38 6.04 2.53
CA THR A 17 -8.26 5.75 3.42
C THR A 17 -7.70 4.35 3.19
N ALA A 18 -6.40 4.21 3.37
CA ALA A 18 -5.72 2.93 3.35
C ALA A 18 -4.83 2.70 4.56
N ALA A 19 -4.56 1.43 4.83
CA ALA A 19 -3.50 1.00 5.74
C ALA A 19 -2.71 -0.16 5.14
N CYS A 20 -1.44 -0.27 5.54
CA CYS A 20 -0.54 -1.33 5.12
C CYS A 20 -0.05 -2.11 6.33
N LEU A 21 -0.15 -3.44 6.27
CA LEU A 21 0.34 -4.35 7.30
C LEU A 21 1.44 -5.23 6.69
N ILE A 22 2.69 -4.95 7.04
CA ILE A 22 3.84 -5.77 6.66
C ILE A 22 4.00 -6.85 7.73
N ILE A 23 4.03 -8.11 7.31
CA ILE A 23 4.11 -9.29 8.19
C ILE A 23 5.41 -10.00 7.82
N GLY A 24 6.37 -10.03 8.76
CA GLY A 24 7.67 -10.62 8.51
C GLY A 24 8.69 -10.31 9.61
N ASP A 25 9.12 -11.34 10.33
CA ASP A 25 10.18 -11.23 11.36
C ASP A 25 11.51 -10.73 10.78
N GLU A 26 11.80 -11.00 9.51
CA GLU A 26 13.01 -10.54 8.83
C GLU A 26 13.04 -9.02 8.64
N VAL A 27 11.86 -8.39 8.57
CA VAL A 27 11.75 -6.92 8.50
C VAL A 27 11.97 -6.33 9.89
N LEU A 28 11.32 -6.88 10.92
CA LEU A 28 11.52 -6.45 12.31
C LEU A 28 12.95 -6.64 12.80
N GLY A 29 13.58 -7.76 12.40
CA GLY A 29 14.98 -8.05 12.69
C GLY A 29 15.99 -7.27 11.85
N GLY A 30 15.53 -6.42 10.91
CA GLY A 30 16.40 -5.60 10.06
C GLY A 30 17.20 -6.36 9.00
N LYS A 31 16.91 -7.65 8.79
CA LYS A 31 17.55 -8.47 7.76
C LYS A 31 17.11 -8.03 6.36
N THR A 32 15.84 -7.64 6.22
CA THR A 32 15.25 -7.14 4.99
C THR A 32 14.77 -5.71 5.21
N VAL A 33 15.15 -4.81 4.31
CA VAL A 33 14.59 -3.45 4.31
C VAL A 33 13.23 -3.49 3.64
N ASP A 34 12.19 -3.01 4.32
CA ASP A 34 10.85 -2.92 3.73
C ASP A 34 10.82 -1.95 2.54
N SER A 35 10.60 -2.51 1.34
CA SER A 35 10.38 -1.77 0.10
C SER A 35 8.91 -1.75 -0.34
N ASN A 36 8.04 -2.54 0.30
CA ASN A 36 6.65 -2.70 -0.09
C ASN A 36 5.78 -1.56 0.44
N SER A 37 5.97 -1.13 1.69
CA SER A 37 5.20 0.00 2.21
C SER A 37 5.50 1.34 1.53
N PRO A 38 6.77 1.68 1.16
CA PRO A 38 7.04 2.87 0.35
C PRO A 38 6.43 2.79 -1.05
N PHE A 39 6.44 1.62 -1.69
CA PHE A 39 5.75 1.42 -2.96
C PHE A 39 4.24 1.63 -2.81
N PHE A 40 3.63 1.04 -1.78
CA PHE A 40 2.20 1.19 -1.52
C PHE A 40 1.80 2.63 -1.19
N ALA A 41 2.66 3.39 -0.51
CA ALA A 41 2.47 4.81 -0.29
C ALA A 41 2.40 5.61 -1.60
N LYS A 42 3.32 5.33 -2.54
CA LYS A 42 3.31 5.92 -3.89
C LYS A 42 2.07 5.50 -4.68
N TYR A 43 1.69 4.22 -4.59
CA TYR A 43 0.49 3.69 -5.21
C TYR A 43 -0.76 4.43 -4.72
N CYS A 44 -0.95 4.52 -3.40
CA CYS A 44 -2.07 5.23 -2.79
C CYS A 44 -2.09 6.71 -3.20
N PHE A 45 -0.93 7.38 -3.17
CA PHE A 45 -0.79 8.77 -3.61
C PHE A 45 -1.25 8.95 -5.06
N SER A 46 -0.84 8.06 -5.97
CA SER A 46 -1.24 8.09 -7.38
C SER A 46 -2.72 7.85 -7.63
N LEU A 47 -3.45 7.34 -6.63
CA LEU A 47 -4.89 7.09 -6.66
C LEU A 47 -5.69 8.08 -5.80
N GLY A 48 -5.02 9.02 -5.13
CA GLY A 48 -5.69 9.97 -4.23
C GLY A 48 -6.18 9.33 -2.93
N ILE A 49 -5.72 8.11 -2.63
CA ILE A 49 -6.06 7.39 -1.40
C ILE A 49 -5.11 7.87 -0.30
N GLN A 50 -5.66 8.24 0.86
CA GLN A 50 -4.85 8.62 2.01
C GLN A 50 -4.33 7.38 2.72
N LEU A 51 -3.06 7.05 2.54
CA LEU A 51 -2.40 6.06 3.41
C LEU A 51 -2.28 6.65 4.83
N LYS A 52 -3.05 6.11 5.77
CA LYS A 52 -3.14 6.63 7.14
C LYS A 52 -2.19 5.92 8.09
N ARG A 53 -1.77 4.71 7.76
CA ARG A 53 -1.01 3.84 8.67
C ARG A 53 -0.24 2.77 7.92
N VAL A 54 0.99 2.55 8.38
CA VAL A 54 1.82 1.39 8.05
C VAL A 54 2.23 0.78 9.38
N GLU A 55 2.05 -0.53 9.54
CA GLU A 55 2.58 -1.28 10.68
C GLU A 55 3.41 -2.45 10.14
N VAL A 56 4.51 -2.75 10.82
CA VAL A 56 5.32 -3.94 10.61
C VAL A 56 5.15 -4.80 11.85
N ILE A 57 4.75 -6.05 11.68
CA ILE A 57 4.48 -6.99 12.78
C ILE A 57 5.20 -8.32 12.55
N ALA A 58 5.31 -9.10 13.63
CA ALA A 58 5.92 -10.43 13.61
C ALA A 58 5.04 -11.45 12.87
N ASP A 59 5.64 -12.58 12.49
CA ASP A 59 4.91 -13.78 12.02
C ASP A 59 4.23 -14.51 13.20
N ASP A 60 3.37 -13.79 13.92
CA ASP A 60 2.62 -14.26 15.08
C ASP A 60 1.11 -14.17 14.83
N GLU A 61 0.38 -15.22 15.18
CA GLU A 61 -1.05 -15.32 14.88
C GLU A 61 -1.88 -14.24 15.62
N ASP A 62 -1.59 -13.98 16.89
CA ASP A 62 -2.35 -13.03 17.70
C ASP A 62 -2.08 -11.59 17.26
N GLU A 63 -0.82 -11.26 16.93
CA GLU A 63 -0.44 -9.96 16.35
C GLU A 63 -1.14 -9.71 15.00
N ILE A 64 -1.16 -10.70 14.10
CA ILE A 64 -1.84 -10.58 12.80
C ILE A 64 -3.35 -10.38 13.00
N ILE A 65 -3.96 -11.14 13.90
CA ILE A 65 -5.40 -11.07 14.18
C ILE A 65 -5.78 -9.69 14.75
N GLU A 66 -5.03 -9.18 15.72
CA GLU A 66 -5.27 -7.85 16.30
C GLU A 66 -5.18 -6.77 15.23
N ALA A 67 -4.05 -6.72 14.52
CA ALA A 67 -3.74 -5.64 13.60
C ALA A 67 -4.74 -5.63 12.44
N VAL A 68 -5.03 -6.79 11.83
CA VAL A 68 -5.92 -6.85 10.66
C VAL A 68 -7.35 -6.45 11.01
N LYS A 69 -7.87 -6.83 12.20
CA LYS A 69 -9.23 -6.46 12.62
C LYS A 69 -9.32 -4.97 12.88
N ARG A 70 -8.37 -4.43 13.64
CA ARG A 70 -8.29 -3.00 13.95
C ARG A 70 -8.14 -2.14 12.68
N MET A 71 -7.29 -2.56 11.74
CA MET A 71 -7.12 -1.84 10.48
C MET A 71 -8.35 -1.96 9.58
N SER A 72 -8.95 -3.15 9.47
CA SER A 72 -10.14 -3.38 8.65
C SER A 72 -11.34 -2.56 9.13
N GLU A 73 -11.49 -2.39 10.45
CA GLU A 73 -12.54 -1.54 11.01
C GLU A 73 -12.30 -0.05 10.73
N ARG A 74 -11.05 0.42 10.79
CA ARG A 74 -10.71 1.85 10.74
C ARG A 74 -10.49 2.42 9.34
N TYR A 75 -10.16 1.58 8.35
CA TYR A 75 -9.72 2.03 7.03
C TYR A 75 -10.45 1.34 5.88
N ASP A 76 -10.55 2.03 4.75
CA ASP A 76 -11.34 1.57 3.60
C ASP A 76 -10.66 0.49 2.77
N PHE A 77 -9.33 0.51 2.74
CA PHE A 77 -8.51 -0.38 1.94
C PHE A 77 -7.27 -0.82 2.73
N VAL A 78 -7.28 -2.06 3.23
CA VAL A 78 -6.18 -2.63 3.99
C VAL A 78 -5.41 -3.58 3.07
N VAL A 79 -4.11 -3.38 2.95
CA VAL A 79 -3.22 -4.27 2.21
C VAL A 79 -2.27 -4.94 3.19
N THR A 80 -2.16 -6.27 3.11
CA THR A 80 -1.09 -6.99 3.81
C THR A 80 0.02 -7.39 2.84
N SER A 81 1.23 -7.59 3.37
CA SER A 81 2.36 -8.09 2.60
C SER A 81 3.15 -9.08 3.45
N GLY A 82 3.33 -10.31 2.96
CA GLY A 82 4.13 -11.34 3.64
C GLY A 82 3.34 -12.50 4.23
N GLY A 83 4.05 -13.54 4.67
CA GLY A 83 3.50 -14.72 5.34
C GLY A 83 2.53 -15.59 4.53
N ILE A 84 2.62 -15.62 3.19
CA ILE A 84 1.75 -16.45 2.32
C ILE A 84 2.50 -17.52 1.49
N GLY A 85 3.79 -17.70 1.76
CA GLY A 85 4.62 -18.70 1.12
C GLY A 85 4.38 -20.13 1.65
N PRO A 86 5.29 -21.06 1.32
CA PRO A 86 5.15 -22.47 1.62
C PRO A 86 5.70 -22.89 2.99
N THR A 87 6.35 -22.00 3.74
CA THR A 87 7.04 -22.37 4.99
C THR A 87 6.07 -22.37 6.19
N HIS A 88 6.59 -22.63 7.38
CA HIS A 88 5.78 -22.89 8.57
C HIS A 88 5.37 -21.60 9.29
N ASP A 89 6.22 -20.60 9.19
CA ASP A 89 6.06 -19.19 9.54
C ASP A 89 5.13 -18.43 8.58
N ASP A 90 4.89 -18.94 7.36
CA ASP A 90 3.87 -18.39 6.46
C ASP A 90 2.44 -18.71 6.95
N ILE A 91 1.92 -17.87 7.84
CA ILE A 91 0.63 -18.06 8.53
C ILE A 91 -0.43 -16.99 8.23
N THR A 92 -0.16 -16.02 7.34
CA THR A 92 -1.05 -14.87 7.09
C THR A 92 -2.47 -15.28 6.67
N TYR A 93 -2.63 -16.27 5.78
CA TYR A 93 -3.97 -16.73 5.38
C TYR A 93 -4.74 -17.35 6.54
N GLN A 94 -4.07 -18.19 7.34
CA GLN A 94 -4.63 -18.90 8.49
C GLN A 94 -5.08 -17.90 9.55
N SER A 95 -4.19 -16.97 9.93
CA SER A 95 -4.45 -15.95 10.94
C SER A 95 -5.58 -15.01 10.53
N ILE A 96 -5.59 -14.54 9.28
CA ILE A 96 -6.67 -13.67 8.79
C ILE A 96 -7.99 -14.43 8.65
N ALA A 97 -7.98 -15.70 8.21
CA ALA A 97 -9.19 -16.53 8.21
C ALA A 97 -9.78 -16.65 9.63
N LYS A 98 -8.93 -16.94 10.62
CA LYS A 98 -9.32 -17.02 12.04
C LYS A 98 -9.85 -15.69 12.56
N ALA A 99 -9.22 -14.56 12.21
CA ALA A 99 -9.63 -13.22 12.61
C ALA A 99 -11.11 -12.92 12.28
N PHE A 100 -11.57 -13.40 11.12
CA PHE A 100 -12.92 -13.19 10.58
C PHE A 100 -13.82 -14.44 10.65
N ASN A 101 -13.42 -15.47 11.40
CA ASN A 101 -14.16 -16.74 11.55
C ASN A 101 -14.48 -17.44 10.22
N LEU A 102 -13.54 -17.42 9.28
CA LEU A 102 -13.67 -18.04 7.97
C LEU A 102 -12.92 -19.38 7.92
N PRO A 103 -13.44 -20.37 7.18
CA PRO A 103 -12.65 -21.57 6.84
C PRO A 103 -11.56 -21.23 5.83
N LEU A 104 -10.47 -22.00 5.86
CA LEU A 104 -9.53 -22.12 4.75
C LEU A 104 -10.01 -23.22 3.80
N THR A 105 -10.10 -22.90 2.51
CA THR A 105 -10.56 -23.86 1.50
C THR A 105 -9.60 -23.87 0.31
N LEU A 106 -9.46 -25.04 -0.31
CA LEU A 106 -8.64 -25.19 -1.51
C LEU A 106 -9.24 -24.36 -2.65
N HIS A 107 -8.45 -23.44 -3.20
CA HIS A 107 -8.86 -22.64 -4.34
C HIS A 107 -8.42 -23.30 -5.66
N GLU A 108 -9.31 -24.06 -6.29
CA GLU A 108 -9.02 -24.88 -7.47
C GLU A 108 -8.37 -24.11 -8.63
N VAL A 109 -8.81 -22.88 -8.90
CA VAL A 109 -8.22 -22.05 -9.96
C VAL A 109 -6.77 -21.65 -9.64
N ALA A 110 -6.48 -21.35 -8.36
CA ALA A 110 -5.13 -20.99 -7.93
C ALA A 110 -4.21 -22.22 -8.03
N LEU A 111 -4.70 -23.39 -7.61
CA LEU A 111 -4.01 -24.67 -7.77
C LEU A 111 -3.72 -24.97 -9.24
N SER A 112 -4.71 -24.86 -10.12
CA SER A 112 -4.56 -25.10 -11.55
C SER A 112 -3.55 -24.12 -12.18
N ARG A 113 -3.60 -22.83 -11.83
CA ARG A 113 -2.63 -21.84 -12.31
C ARG A 113 -1.22 -22.13 -11.77
N MET A 114 -1.09 -22.51 -10.50
CA MET A 114 0.19 -22.86 -9.89
C MET A 114 0.81 -24.08 -10.58
N ARG A 115 0.02 -25.12 -10.88
CA ARG A 115 0.46 -26.28 -11.66
C ARG A 115 0.97 -25.89 -13.05
N LYS A 116 0.23 -25.02 -13.75
CA LYS A 116 0.56 -24.56 -15.11
C LYS A 116 1.81 -23.66 -15.17
N LEU A 117 1.95 -22.75 -14.20
CA LEU A 117 2.98 -21.70 -14.20
C LEU A 117 4.26 -22.12 -13.46
N SER A 118 4.22 -23.21 -12.69
CA SER A 118 5.42 -23.82 -12.11
C SER A 118 6.31 -24.36 -13.23
N LYS A 119 7.35 -23.61 -13.62
CA LYS A 119 8.28 -24.04 -14.68
C LYS A 119 8.92 -25.39 -14.32
N PRO A 120 9.01 -26.35 -15.26
CA PRO A 120 9.67 -27.64 -15.03
C PRO A 120 11.13 -27.53 -14.58
N GLN A 121 11.81 -26.40 -14.86
CA GLN A 121 13.20 -26.15 -14.44
C GLN A 121 13.34 -25.63 -12.99
N GLN A 122 12.28 -25.06 -12.39
CA GLN A 122 12.26 -24.58 -11.00
C GLN A 122 11.52 -25.53 -10.05
N ALA A 123 10.63 -26.38 -10.58
CA ALA A 123 10.27 -27.60 -9.89
C ALA A 123 11.57 -28.38 -9.67
N GLN A 124 12.02 -28.48 -8.42
CA GLN A 124 13.16 -29.30 -8.03
C GLN A 124 13.14 -30.59 -8.84
N LYS A 125 14.28 -30.97 -9.46
CA LYS A 125 14.43 -32.27 -10.13
C LYS A 125 13.78 -33.35 -9.24
N GLY A 126 12.68 -33.94 -9.69
CA GLY A 126 11.94 -34.98 -8.94
C GLY A 126 10.67 -34.55 -8.20
N PHE A 127 10.19 -33.31 -8.33
CA PHE A 127 8.86 -32.94 -7.84
C PHE A 127 7.75 -33.44 -8.77
N ASP A 128 6.72 -34.07 -8.19
CA ASP A 128 5.61 -34.72 -8.89
C ASP A 128 4.29 -34.27 -8.22
N TRP A 129 3.37 -33.70 -9.00
CA TRP A 129 2.10 -33.16 -8.50
C TRP A 129 1.10 -34.25 -8.09
N ASP A 130 1.32 -35.48 -8.55
CA ASP A 130 0.43 -36.62 -8.35
C ASP A 130 0.95 -37.58 -7.27
N LYS A 131 2.12 -37.28 -6.66
CA LYS A 131 2.70 -38.06 -5.56
C LYS A 131 2.72 -37.27 -4.25
N PRO A 132 2.20 -37.84 -3.16
CA PRO A 132 2.33 -37.25 -1.82
C PRO A 132 3.80 -36.97 -1.48
N SER A 133 4.08 -35.74 -1.08
CA SER A 133 5.41 -35.32 -0.63
C SER A 133 5.29 -34.08 0.27
N PRO A 134 6.28 -33.81 1.15
CA PRO A 134 6.30 -32.58 1.93
C PRO A 134 6.24 -31.32 1.06
N ALA A 135 6.89 -31.34 -0.11
CA ALA A 135 6.88 -30.25 -1.07
C ALA A 135 5.51 -30.05 -1.72
N LEU A 136 4.71 -31.11 -1.91
CA LEU A 136 3.33 -30.99 -2.39
C LEU A 136 2.46 -30.38 -1.30
N THR A 137 2.56 -30.87 -0.06
CA THR A 137 1.82 -30.35 1.09
C THR A 137 2.09 -28.85 1.30
N ALA A 138 3.35 -28.43 1.25
CA ALA A 138 3.75 -27.04 1.36
C ALA A 138 3.15 -26.17 0.23
N ARG A 139 3.12 -26.67 -1.01
CA ARG A 139 2.46 -25.98 -2.13
C ARG A 139 0.94 -25.91 -1.98
N MET A 140 0.30 -26.97 -1.46
CA MET A 140 -1.15 -26.96 -1.24
C MET A 140 -1.57 -25.89 -0.23
N ARG A 141 -0.76 -25.63 0.81
CA ARG A 141 -1.03 -24.57 1.79
C ARG A 141 -1.15 -23.19 1.15
N MET A 142 -0.31 -22.86 0.17
CA MET A 142 -0.32 -21.56 -0.51
C MET A 142 -1.59 -21.28 -1.34
N VAL A 143 -2.38 -22.32 -1.63
CA VAL A 143 -3.64 -22.21 -2.39
C VAL A 143 -4.86 -22.58 -1.54
N GLN A 144 -4.69 -22.71 -0.23
CA GLN A 144 -5.79 -22.73 0.72
C GLN A 144 -6.06 -21.29 1.17
N LEU A 145 -7.16 -20.72 0.69
CA LEU A 145 -7.51 -19.31 0.90
C LEU A 145 -8.71 -19.18 1.86
N PRO A 146 -8.81 -18.08 2.62
CA PRO A 146 -10.01 -17.77 3.39
C PRO A 146 -11.25 -17.73 2.50
N ARG A 147 -12.37 -18.30 2.95
CA ARG A 147 -13.61 -18.40 2.16
C ARG A 147 -14.84 -17.97 2.95
N ASP A 148 -15.45 -16.87 2.54
CA ASP A 148 -16.76 -16.41 3.02
C ASP A 148 -17.86 -16.82 2.04
N SER A 149 -18.60 -17.88 2.36
CA SER A 149 -19.67 -18.45 1.53
C SER A 149 -20.78 -17.47 1.17
N SER A 150 -20.91 -16.34 1.89
CA SER A 150 -21.88 -15.29 1.58
C SER A 150 -21.49 -14.39 0.40
N LEU A 151 -20.21 -14.41 -0.01
CA LEU A 151 -19.67 -13.62 -1.11
C LEU A 151 -19.33 -14.48 -2.34
N PRO A 152 -19.39 -13.91 -3.57
CA PRO A 152 -18.90 -14.56 -4.78
C PRO A 152 -17.40 -14.89 -4.71
N LEU A 153 -16.97 -15.97 -5.37
CA LEU A 153 -15.57 -16.43 -5.30
C LEU A 153 -14.64 -15.48 -6.06
N GLU A 154 -15.10 -14.99 -7.22
CA GLU A 154 -14.41 -14.05 -8.09
C GLU A 154 -14.21 -12.65 -7.47
N GLU A 155 -14.89 -12.36 -6.36
CA GLU A 155 -14.70 -11.14 -5.56
C GLU A 155 -13.74 -11.35 -4.38
N GLN A 156 -13.45 -12.61 -4.01
CA GLN A 156 -12.58 -12.99 -2.89
C GLN A 156 -11.19 -13.46 -3.34
N ALA A 157 -11.02 -13.86 -4.59
CA ALA A 157 -9.74 -14.26 -5.16
C ALA A 157 -9.53 -13.56 -6.50
N LEU A 158 -8.79 -12.45 -6.47
CA LEU A 158 -8.59 -11.58 -7.62
C LEU A 158 -7.37 -12.01 -8.41
N PHE A 159 -7.60 -12.63 -9.57
CA PHE A 159 -6.55 -12.90 -10.55
C PHE A 159 -6.38 -11.69 -11.47
N VAL A 160 -5.50 -10.78 -11.07
CA VAL A 160 -5.22 -9.53 -11.82
C VAL A 160 -4.07 -9.67 -12.82
N SER A 161 -3.42 -10.83 -12.89
CA SER A 161 -2.38 -11.12 -13.88
C SER A 161 -2.49 -12.57 -14.34
N ASP A 162 -2.43 -12.81 -15.65
CA ASP A 162 -2.39 -14.17 -16.21
C ASP A 162 -1.02 -14.82 -16.16
N GLU A 163 0.01 -14.03 -15.85
CA GLU A 163 1.39 -14.51 -15.67
C GLU A 163 1.67 -15.00 -14.24
N LEU A 164 0.75 -14.75 -13.30
CA LEU A 164 0.89 -15.12 -11.90
C LEU A 164 -0.15 -16.17 -11.51
N TRP A 165 0.30 -17.13 -10.70
CA TRP A 165 -0.60 -18.11 -10.11
C TRP A 165 -1.26 -17.61 -8.82
N VAL A 166 -0.59 -16.71 -8.10
CA VAL A 166 -1.04 -16.17 -6.82
C VAL A 166 -2.12 -15.10 -7.06
N PRO A 167 -3.33 -15.26 -6.50
CA PRO A 167 -4.34 -14.20 -6.51
C PRO A 167 -4.09 -13.19 -5.38
N ILE A 168 -4.78 -12.05 -5.44
CA ILE A 168 -5.00 -11.24 -4.24
C ILE A 168 -6.22 -11.82 -3.53
N SER A 169 -6.04 -12.36 -2.32
CA SER A 169 -7.16 -12.85 -1.51
C SER A 169 -7.81 -11.68 -0.78
N VAL A 170 -9.12 -11.51 -0.92
CA VAL A 170 -9.89 -10.43 -0.32
C VAL A 170 -10.77 -10.98 0.79
N VAL A 171 -10.56 -10.47 2.00
CA VAL A 171 -11.29 -10.84 3.22
C VAL A 171 -12.05 -9.62 3.75
N ASN A 172 -13.25 -9.85 4.29
CA ASN A 172 -14.12 -8.81 4.84
C ASN A 172 -14.44 -7.64 3.88
N GLY A 173 -14.26 -7.84 2.56
CA GLY A 173 -14.49 -6.86 1.51
C GLY A 173 -13.46 -5.73 1.39
N ASN A 174 -12.54 -5.59 2.36
CA ASN A 174 -11.55 -4.52 2.39
C ASN A 174 -10.12 -4.93 2.78
N VAL A 175 -9.88 -6.18 3.16
CA VAL A 175 -8.54 -6.70 3.46
C VAL A 175 -8.01 -7.45 2.26
N TYR A 176 -6.97 -6.92 1.63
CA TYR A 176 -6.32 -7.47 0.44
C TYR A 176 -5.00 -8.10 0.87
N ILE A 177 -4.90 -9.42 0.75
CA ILE A 177 -3.74 -10.20 1.16
C ILE A 177 -2.81 -10.37 -0.04
N LEU A 178 -1.57 -9.88 0.07
CA LEU A 178 -0.56 -9.94 -1.00
C LEU A 178 0.75 -10.61 -0.54
N PRO A 179 1.55 -11.14 -1.49
CA PRO A 179 2.88 -11.69 -1.21
C PRO A 179 3.85 -10.65 -0.64
N GLY A 180 4.84 -11.13 0.12
CA GLY A 180 5.96 -10.33 0.61
C GLY A 180 7.02 -10.02 -0.46
N VAL A 181 7.10 -10.84 -1.51
CA VAL A 181 8.09 -10.64 -2.59
C VAL A 181 7.77 -9.34 -3.35
N PRO A 182 8.67 -8.33 -3.36
CA PRO A 182 8.36 -7.00 -3.88
C PRO A 182 7.86 -7.01 -5.32
N LEU A 183 8.53 -7.74 -6.22
CA LEU A 183 8.13 -7.82 -7.62
C LEU A 183 6.70 -8.35 -7.81
N LEU A 184 6.25 -9.30 -6.97
CA LEU A 184 4.89 -9.83 -7.03
C LEU A 184 3.90 -8.83 -6.44
N PHE A 185 4.24 -8.24 -5.30
CA PHE A 185 3.43 -7.24 -4.61
C PHE A 185 3.12 -6.05 -5.54
N GLU A 186 4.15 -5.47 -6.15
CA GLU A 186 4.03 -4.33 -7.05
C GLU A 186 3.18 -4.67 -8.28
N LYS A 187 3.43 -5.83 -8.91
CA LYS A 187 2.71 -6.27 -10.11
C LYS A 187 1.23 -6.48 -9.84
N LEU A 188 0.90 -7.12 -8.71
CA LEU A 188 -0.48 -7.36 -8.30
C LEU A 188 -1.21 -6.03 -8.01
N LEU A 189 -0.60 -5.10 -7.28
CA LEU A 189 -1.20 -3.79 -7.01
C LEU A 189 -1.42 -2.96 -8.28
N ASN A 190 -0.40 -2.89 -9.15
CA ASN A 190 -0.51 -2.14 -10.41
C ASN A 190 -1.67 -2.68 -11.27
N ASN A 191 -1.81 -4.00 -11.37
CA ASN A 191 -2.89 -4.61 -12.12
C ASN A 191 -4.25 -4.60 -11.39
N LEU A 192 -4.28 -4.34 -10.09
CA LEU A 192 -5.51 -4.15 -9.33
C LEU A 192 -6.18 -2.79 -9.62
N LYS A 193 -5.41 -1.79 -10.08
CA LYS A 193 -5.88 -0.40 -10.29
C LYS A 193 -7.22 -0.29 -11.02
N PRO A 194 -7.48 -0.97 -12.17
CA PRO A 194 -8.76 -0.87 -12.87
C PRO A 194 -9.98 -1.30 -12.03
N ARG A 195 -9.79 -2.20 -11.07
CA ARG A 195 -10.86 -2.62 -10.14
C ARG A 195 -11.07 -1.64 -8.99
N LEU A 196 -10.06 -0.82 -8.66
CA LEU A 196 -10.18 0.20 -7.62
C LEU A 196 -10.80 1.49 -8.15
N LEU A 197 -10.51 1.88 -9.40
CA LEU A 197 -10.97 3.16 -9.98
C LEU A 197 -12.47 3.45 -9.76
N PRO A 198 -13.41 2.51 -9.98
CA PRO A 198 -14.83 2.76 -9.75
C PRO A 198 -15.19 3.05 -8.29
N ARG A 199 -14.33 2.63 -7.35
CA ARG A 199 -14.48 2.80 -5.91
C ARG A 199 -13.74 4.03 -5.37
N LEU A 200 -13.02 4.79 -6.20
CA LEU A 200 -12.35 6.01 -5.76
C LEU A 200 -13.30 7.20 -5.79
N SER A 201 -12.99 8.25 -5.02
CA SER A 201 -13.71 9.54 -5.11
C SER A 201 -13.51 10.20 -6.47
N ASP A 202 -12.30 10.06 -7.03
CA ASP A 202 -11.98 10.44 -8.39
C ASP A 202 -11.84 9.20 -9.26
N GLN A 203 -12.91 8.90 -10.02
CA GLN A 203 -12.95 7.72 -10.90
C GLN A 203 -12.06 7.87 -12.14
N GLU A 204 -11.61 9.09 -12.47
CA GLU A 204 -10.64 9.32 -13.54
C GLU A 204 -9.21 8.96 -13.10
N GLY A 205 -8.99 8.81 -11.78
CA GLY A 205 -7.74 8.33 -11.21
C GLY A 205 -6.57 9.30 -11.39
N LYS A 206 -6.84 10.62 -11.35
CA LYS A 206 -5.82 11.68 -11.39
C LYS A 206 -4.96 11.66 -10.13
N GLY A 207 -5.56 11.26 -9.01
CA GLY A 207 -4.88 11.04 -7.74
C GLY A 207 -4.51 12.32 -7.01
N SER A 208 -3.56 12.21 -6.08
CA SER A 208 -3.01 13.38 -5.38
C SER A 208 -1.92 14.04 -6.22
N HIS A 209 -1.89 15.37 -6.18
CA HIS A 209 -0.88 16.21 -6.81
C HIS A 209 0.01 16.84 -5.74
N ARG A 210 1.26 17.12 -6.12
CA ARG A 210 2.25 17.79 -5.28
C ARG A 210 2.84 18.99 -6.03
N ILE A 211 2.82 20.15 -5.39
CA ILE A 211 3.55 21.34 -5.84
C ILE A 211 4.71 21.54 -4.87
N LEU A 212 5.92 21.75 -5.41
CA LEU A 212 7.14 21.97 -4.65
C LEU A 212 7.58 23.43 -4.81
N PHE A 213 8.03 24.03 -3.72
CA PHE A 213 8.60 25.36 -3.68
C PHE A 213 9.98 25.30 -3.03
N SER A 214 10.96 25.84 -3.72
CA SER A 214 12.33 25.97 -3.25
C SER A 214 12.48 27.33 -2.58
N THR A 215 12.83 27.36 -1.30
CA THR A 215 12.94 28.58 -0.49
C THR A 215 14.34 28.71 0.13
N PRO A 216 14.95 29.91 0.14
CA PRO A 216 16.19 30.17 0.87
C PRO A 216 15.95 30.37 2.38
N LEU A 217 14.69 30.48 2.81
CA LEU A 217 14.34 30.77 4.19
C LEU A 217 14.44 29.53 5.06
N TYR A 218 14.87 29.72 6.31
CA TYR A 218 14.85 28.68 7.33
C TYR A 218 13.41 28.29 7.71
N GLU A 219 13.22 27.03 8.11
CA GLU A 219 11.90 26.50 8.50
C GLU A 219 11.24 27.35 9.59
N SER A 220 12.01 27.80 10.59
CA SER A 220 11.51 28.68 11.67
C SER A 220 10.96 30.02 11.16
N THR A 221 11.49 30.51 10.04
CA THR A 221 11.06 31.79 9.43
C THR A 221 9.73 31.64 8.70
N VAL A 222 9.55 30.52 7.98
CA VAL A 222 8.32 30.26 7.21
C VAL A 222 7.21 29.63 8.05
N ALA A 223 7.52 29.02 9.20
CA ALA A 223 6.57 28.27 10.02
C ALA A 223 5.27 29.02 10.37
N PRO A 224 5.27 30.33 10.75
CA PRO A 224 4.03 31.04 11.02
C PRO A 224 3.11 31.11 9.80
N TYR A 225 3.67 31.48 8.63
CA TYR A 225 2.92 31.53 7.38
C TYR A 225 2.37 30.15 6.98
N LEU A 226 3.20 29.10 7.08
CA LEU A 226 2.78 27.74 6.74
C LEU A 226 1.70 27.21 7.68
N THR A 227 1.69 27.62 8.94
CA THR A 227 0.63 27.28 9.91
C THR A 227 -0.70 27.90 9.50
N ASP A 228 -0.71 29.20 9.18
CA ASP A 228 -1.90 29.91 8.72
C ASP A 228 -2.41 29.36 7.39
N LEU A 229 -1.50 29.06 6.46
CA LEU A 229 -1.84 28.43 5.19
C LEU A 229 -2.45 27.05 5.41
N ALA A 230 -1.87 26.21 6.28
CA ALA A 230 -2.36 24.88 6.59
C ALA A 230 -3.81 24.91 7.10
N GLN A 231 -4.12 25.81 8.03
CA GLN A 231 -5.49 25.96 8.55
C GLN A 231 -6.49 26.41 7.47
N ARG A 232 -6.08 27.30 6.56
CA ARG A 232 -6.96 27.77 5.47
C ARG A 232 -7.25 26.69 4.44
N VAL A 233 -6.29 25.83 4.14
CA VAL A 233 -6.39 24.85 3.05
C VAL A 233 -6.83 23.45 3.52
N GLU A 234 -6.75 23.17 4.82
CA GLU A 234 -7.20 21.90 5.44
C GLU A 234 -8.66 21.55 5.07
N PRO A 235 -9.65 22.47 5.09
CA PRO A 235 -11.03 22.15 4.72
C PRO A 235 -11.18 21.64 3.27
N ARG A 236 -10.20 21.91 2.41
CA ARG A 236 -10.15 21.41 1.02
C ARG A 236 -9.29 20.16 0.86
N GLY A 237 -8.84 19.58 1.98
CA GLY A 237 -8.03 18.37 1.99
C GLY A 237 -6.59 18.56 1.51
N ILE A 238 -6.10 19.80 1.47
CA ILE A 238 -4.72 20.10 1.09
C ILE A 238 -3.84 20.09 2.34
N LYS A 239 -2.66 19.48 2.21
CA LYS A 239 -1.63 19.46 3.23
C LYS A 239 -0.50 20.39 2.83
N VAL A 240 0.00 21.14 3.81
CA VAL A 240 1.19 21.98 3.69
C VAL A 240 2.32 21.26 4.42
N GLY A 241 3.47 21.12 3.77
CA GLY A 241 4.66 20.53 4.35
C GLY A 241 5.87 21.46 4.21
N SER A 242 6.78 21.40 5.18
CA SER A 242 8.12 21.98 5.09
C SER A 242 9.14 20.89 5.38
N TYR A 243 10.19 20.84 4.57
CA TYR A 243 11.24 19.82 4.65
C TYR A 243 12.60 20.51 4.65
N PRO A 244 13.24 20.65 5.83
CA PRO A 244 14.60 21.15 5.90
C PRO A 244 15.56 20.15 5.27
N ARG A 245 16.52 20.65 4.49
CA ARG A 245 17.49 19.79 3.78
C ARG A 245 18.87 19.97 4.39
N TRP A 246 19.31 18.96 5.13
CA TRP A 246 20.59 19.01 5.85
C TRP A 246 21.77 19.22 4.89
N GLY A 247 22.62 20.20 5.19
CA GLY A 247 23.77 20.54 4.35
C GLY A 247 23.43 21.34 3.08
N LYS A 248 22.15 21.62 2.80
CA LYS A 248 21.73 22.42 1.64
C LYS A 248 21.32 23.83 2.06
N LYS A 249 21.53 24.79 1.15
CA LYS A 249 21.21 26.22 1.37
C LYS A 249 19.73 26.54 1.23
N ARG A 250 18.91 25.58 0.81
CA ARG A 250 17.49 25.78 0.48
C ARG A 250 16.62 24.68 1.06
N ASN A 251 15.45 25.07 1.54
CA ASN A 251 14.43 24.17 2.06
C ASN A 251 13.31 23.97 1.03
N THR A 252 12.53 22.91 1.22
CA THR A 252 11.41 22.60 0.34
C THR A 252 10.09 22.79 1.08
N VAL A 253 9.20 23.62 0.53
CA VAL A 253 7.80 23.73 0.94
C VAL A 253 6.95 22.97 -0.05
N THR A 254 5.90 22.30 0.42
CA THR A 254 5.03 21.49 -0.44
C THR A 254 3.56 21.79 -0.19
N LEU A 255 2.77 21.76 -1.27
CA LEU A 255 1.33 21.64 -1.23
C LEU A 255 0.95 20.27 -1.80
N VAL A 256 0.13 19.51 -1.08
CA VAL A 256 -0.32 18.18 -1.48
C VAL A 256 -1.83 18.07 -1.34
N GLY A 257 -2.52 17.71 -2.41
CA GLY A 257 -3.98 17.53 -2.40
C GLY A 257 -4.53 17.06 -3.74
N THR A 258 -5.84 16.93 -3.83
CA THR A 258 -6.53 16.50 -5.07
C THR A 258 -7.12 17.68 -5.86
N ASP A 259 -7.20 18.87 -5.25
CA ASP A 259 -7.73 20.07 -5.90
C ASP A 259 -6.61 20.87 -6.57
N VAL A 260 -6.31 20.50 -7.81
CA VAL A 260 -5.21 21.11 -8.57
C VAL A 260 -5.44 22.58 -8.83
N GLU A 261 -6.65 22.96 -9.29
CA GLU A 261 -6.95 24.35 -9.65
C GLU A 261 -6.77 25.29 -8.46
N PHE A 262 -7.18 24.86 -7.27
CA PHE A 262 -6.99 25.65 -6.08
C PHE A 262 -5.54 25.70 -5.61
N MET A 263 -4.83 24.58 -5.64
CA MET A 263 -3.40 24.59 -5.31
C MET A 263 -2.62 25.51 -6.25
N GLU A 264 -2.94 25.52 -7.55
CA GLU A 264 -2.35 26.44 -8.53
C GLU A 264 -2.70 27.91 -8.22
N SER A 265 -3.91 28.20 -7.74
CA SER A 265 -4.29 29.55 -7.30
C SER A 265 -3.46 30.08 -6.12
N LEU A 266 -2.86 29.20 -5.32
CA LEU A 266 -2.03 29.55 -4.17
C LEU A 266 -0.56 29.76 -4.53
N VAL A 267 -0.11 29.37 -5.72
CA VAL A 267 1.32 29.37 -6.11
C VAL A 267 1.96 30.75 -5.91
N ALA A 268 1.37 31.80 -6.47
CA ALA A 268 1.92 33.16 -6.38
C ALA A 268 1.96 33.68 -4.93
N GLU A 269 0.99 33.29 -4.09
CA GLU A 269 0.96 33.63 -2.67
C GLU A 269 2.11 32.93 -1.93
N VAL A 270 2.28 31.63 -2.16
CA VAL A 270 3.32 30.82 -1.51
C VAL A 270 4.71 31.30 -1.92
N GLU A 271 4.98 31.47 -3.22
CA GLU A 271 6.27 31.96 -3.74
C GLU A 271 6.69 33.27 -3.07
N LYS A 272 5.74 34.22 -2.93
CA LYS A 272 5.98 35.49 -2.27
C LYS A 272 6.31 35.34 -0.79
N ASN A 273 5.53 34.56 -0.04
CA ASN A 273 5.68 34.44 1.42
C ASN A 273 6.87 33.56 1.83
N VAL A 274 7.32 32.67 0.95
CA VAL A 274 8.52 31.85 1.20
C VAL A 274 9.77 32.42 0.51
N GLU A 275 9.69 33.58 -0.13
CA GLU A 275 10.77 34.17 -0.94
C GLU A 275 11.43 33.15 -1.90
N GLY A 276 10.59 32.30 -2.49
CA GLY A 276 11.00 31.12 -3.25
C GLY A 276 10.37 31.04 -4.62
N ARG A 277 10.62 29.92 -5.31
CA ARG A 277 10.03 29.64 -6.62
C ARG A 277 9.55 28.20 -6.70
N ARG A 278 8.55 27.96 -7.55
CA ARG A 278 8.13 26.59 -7.88
C ARG A 278 9.27 25.82 -8.54
N VAL A 279 9.44 24.57 -8.12
CA VAL A 279 10.40 23.62 -8.71
C VAL A 279 9.71 22.31 -9.07
N THR A 280 10.32 21.56 -9.98
CA THR A 280 9.85 20.24 -10.42
C THR A 280 10.43 19.10 -9.59
N ARG A 281 11.61 19.31 -9.01
CA ARG A 281 12.30 18.39 -8.11
C ARG A 281 12.93 19.17 -6.96
N GLU A 282 13.15 18.51 -5.83
CA GLU A 282 13.65 19.17 -4.61
C GLU A 282 15.03 19.80 -4.82
N ASP A 283 15.88 19.14 -5.61
CA ASP A 283 17.27 19.47 -5.91
C ASP A 283 17.47 20.46 -7.08
N GLU A 284 16.39 20.94 -7.72
CA GLU A 284 16.49 21.77 -8.94
C GLU A 284 17.31 23.06 -8.75
N ASP A 285 17.30 23.62 -7.54
CA ASP A 285 18.02 24.86 -7.18
C ASP A 285 19.25 24.62 -6.30
N ASP A 286 19.65 23.36 -6.10
CA ASP A 286 20.87 23.08 -5.37
C ASP A 286 22.08 23.43 -6.24
N PRO A 287 23.12 24.07 -5.67
CA PRO A 287 24.37 24.24 -6.39
C PRO A 287 24.96 22.86 -6.75
N ASP A 288 25.57 22.77 -7.93
CA ASP A 288 26.31 21.57 -8.33
C ASP A 288 27.37 21.26 -7.25
N GLU A 289 27.55 19.98 -6.88
CA GLU A 289 28.47 19.54 -5.82
C GLU A 289 29.94 20.04 -6.01
N GLN A 290 30.28 20.52 -7.21
CA GLN A 290 31.59 21.11 -7.53
C GLN A 290 31.78 22.54 -7.00
N ASP A 291 30.71 23.23 -6.59
CA ASP A 291 30.76 24.61 -6.05
C ASP A 291 30.77 24.67 -4.51
N GLU A 292 30.71 23.53 -3.82
CA GLU A 292 30.72 23.44 -2.34
C GLU A 292 32.14 23.46 -1.73
N GLU A 293 33.22 23.45 -2.53
CA GLU A 293 34.64 23.45 -2.07
C GLU A 293 35.36 24.82 -2.13
N LYS A 294 34.66 25.96 -2.14
CA LYS A 294 35.31 27.30 -2.05
C LYS A 294 34.89 28.13 -0.84
#